data_AF-A0A973X647-F1
#
_entry.id   AF-A0A973X647-F1
#
_cell.length_a   1.000
_cell.length_b   1.000
_cell.length_c   1.000
_cell.angle_alpha   90.00
_cell.angle_beta   90.00
_cell.angle_gamma   90.00
#
_symmetry.space_group_name_H-M   'P 1'
#
loop_
_entity.id
_entity.type
_entity.pdbx_description
1 polymer ?
#
loop_
_entity_poly.entity_id
_entity_poly.type
_entity_poly.pdbx_seq_one_letter_code
_entity_poly.pdbx_strand_id
1 'polypeptide(L)'
;MSARADAQGPLPALAYAPWASQACWTLLDTGFDYGQAFLATWHCWRTHARRPGLLHYVGLLSAAEARALAVALAQHAARHPELAELAETLGRLCYGLEPGFQRILLEGGMLSLTLCVGEVGPLLGQQAFQADTLRVGPAAFHWDKWALKALARCCKRGSTLFFTGTLPDPDLLRDAGFAVAADSPTGSVRYDPRWQLRRQRRTPPQTARTPVRCAVVGASVARALALRGWQVDVYDTQGAPAGGAAGLPVGLVVPHHSADDSPRSRMSRVGTRLMLQHAAERLQAGSDWQPGGVLERCVADAELPDVEAEVRSETAPGLAPTGWAQAMDWQGMPGLWHPYAAWVRPARLVQEWLTHPGIRFHGLAPVQALERMAGQWTLRDGQGAEIGRADIVVLANAHGCAALVQGLAQRLPADFPWVPDALEKLQRLQTLQGTLSMGAWPPAGTDALAAAPAFPVNGHGSFVAGVPGEQGLQWFAGSTFHASADLCADLAQEHAMNRRKLQALLPLVADALAGQFDQQQVQGWQGTRCVTHDRLPLVGPLDAGEQPALWLCAGMGARGLSFSALCAELLAAWLGGEPLPLESSMAQSLSTQRSLRRKRQPAGAPGASSAAG
;
A
#
# COMPACT_ATOMS: atom_id res chain seq x y z
N MET A 1 -17.70 1.37 35.10
CA MET A 1 -17.51 0.22 36.00
C MET A 1 -18.74 -0.68 35.92
N SER A 2 -18.60 -1.86 35.33
CA SER A 2 -19.28 -3.08 35.77
C SER A 2 -18.48 -4.27 35.23
N ALA A 3 -18.09 -5.14 36.15
CA ALA A 3 -17.12 -6.21 35.98
C ALA A 3 -17.69 -7.36 35.15
N ARG A 4 -17.29 -7.45 33.89
CA ARG A 4 -17.45 -8.65 33.04
C ARG A 4 -16.17 -9.04 32.28
N ALA A 5 -15.01 -8.54 32.71
CA ALA A 5 -13.73 -8.82 32.06
C ALA A 5 -12.99 -10.08 32.59
N ASP A 6 -13.43 -10.67 33.72
CA ASP A 6 -12.60 -11.63 34.48
C ASP A 6 -13.10 -13.09 34.45
N ALA A 7 -13.74 -13.56 33.37
CA ALA A 7 -14.19 -14.96 33.30
C ALA A 7 -13.92 -15.64 31.95
N GLN A 8 -12.77 -15.37 31.34
CA GLN A 8 -12.21 -16.27 30.32
C GLN A 8 -10.93 -16.86 30.89
N GLY A 9 -10.99 -18.13 31.27
CA GLY A 9 -9.80 -18.95 31.57
C GLY A 9 -8.82 -18.93 30.40
N PRO A 10 -7.63 -19.56 30.53
CA PRO A 10 -6.61 -19.55 29.49
C PRO A 10 -7.27 -19.86 28.15
N LEU A 11 -7.18 -18.87 27.23
CA LEU A 11 -7.67 -19.00 25.87
C LEU A 11 -7.31 -20.39 25.40
N PRO A 12 -8.27 -21.23 24.94
CA PRO A 12 -7.93 -22.57 24.51
C PRO A 12 -6.82 -22.39 23.49
N ALA A 13 -5.61 -22.83 23.87
CA ALA A 13 -4.49 -22.88 22.96
C ALA A 13 -5.07 -23.65 21.78
N LEU A 14 -5.27 -22.97 20.65
CA LEU A 14 -5.51 -23.65 19.38
C LEU A 14 -4.50 -24.79 19.40
N ALA A 15 -4.94 -26.04 19.39
CA ALA A 15 -4.00 -27.14 19.47
C ALA A 15 -3.16 -27.07 18.19
N TYR A 16 -2.01 -26.39 18.23
CA TYR A 16 -1.28 -25.86 17.08
C TYR A 16 -0.50 -26.94 16.32
N ALA A 17 -0.77 -28.22 16.58
CA ALA A 17 -0.25 -29.35 15.83
C ALA A 17 -0.37 -29.19 14.28
N PRO A 18 -1.43 -28.56 13.71
CA PRO A 18 -1.55 -28.34 12.28
C PRO A 18 -0.55 -27.33 11.67
N TRP A 19 0.06 -26.45 12.47
CA TRP A 19 0.97 -25.40 11.98
C TRP A 19 2.33 -25.94 11.55
N ALA A 20 2.73 -27.10 12.11
CA ALA A 20 4.06 -27.62 11.94
C ALA A 20 4.37 -27.90 10.47
N SER A 21 5.42 -27.27 9.94
CA SER A 21 5.96 -27.50 8.58
C SER A 21 5.12 -26.94 7.42
N GLN A 22 4.15 -26.07 7.68
CA GLN A 22 3.48 -25.30 6.62
C GLN A 22 4.35 -24.09 6.21
N ALA A 23 4.35 -23.73 4.93
CA ALA A 23 5.08 -22.52 4.48
C ALA A 23 4.39 -21.22 4.96
N CYS A 24 3.06 -21.24 5.01
CA CYS A 24 2.23 -20.12 5.41
C CYS A 24 1.02 -20.63 6.20
N TRP A 25 0.53 -19.85 7.15
CA TRP A 25 -0.71 -20.10 7.87
C TRP A 25 -1.59 -18.86 7.89
N THR A 26 -2.89 -18.99 7.60
CA THR A 26 -3.84 -17.89 7.59
C THR A 26 -4.96 -18.10 8.60
N LEU A 27 -5.20 -17.11 9.44
CA LEU A 27 -6.27 -17.10 10.44
C LEU A 27 -7.24 -15.95 10.19
N LEU A 28 -8.54 -16.24 10.26
CA LEU A 28 -9.62 -15.25 10.31
C LEU A 28 -10.27 -15.29 11.68
N ASP A 29 -10.40 -14.13 12.30
CA ASP A 29 -10.94 -13.96 13.63
C ASP A 29 -12.05 -12.91 13.58
N THR A 30 -13.30 -13.36 13.77
CA THR A 30 -14.46 -12.47 13.67
C THR A 30 -14.72 -11.65 14.94
N GLY A 31 -13.95 -11.91 16.00
CA GLY A 31 -13.98 -11.18 17.26
C GLY A 31 -12.55 -10.95 17.73
N PHE A 32 -11.88 -9.97 17.11
CA PHE A 32 -10.53 -9.57 17.52
C PHE A 32 -10.53 -9.00 18.94
N ASP A 33 -11.67 -8.45 19.36
CA ASP A 33 -11.90 -7.85 20.67
C ASP A 33 -10.78 -6.83 20.98
N TYR A 34 -9.95 -7.13 21.98
CA TYR A 34 -8.83 -6.30 22.41
C TYR A 34 -7.46 -6.97 22.16
N GLY A 35 -7.42 -7.94 21.24
CA GLY A 35 -6.19 -8.55 20.73
C GLY A 35 -5.59 -9.68 21.57
N GLN A 36 -6.23 -10.11 22.66
CA GLN A 36 -5.68 -11.11 23.60
C GLN A 36 -5.26 -12.39 22.87
N ALA A 37 -6.15 -12.92 22.03
CA ALA A 37 -5.89 -14.17 21.37
C ALA A 37 -5.06 -14.02 20.08
N PHE A 38 -4.92 -12.80 19.55
CA PHE A 38 -3.84 -12.49 18.61
C PHE A 38 -2.48 -12.51 19.30
N LEU A 39 -2.34 -11.87 20.46
CA LEU A 39 -1.08 -11.86 21.22
C LEU A 39 -0.62 -13.26 21.62
N ALA A 40 -1.55 -14.11 22.08
CA ALA A 40 -1.24 -15.52 22.36
C ALA A 40 -0.78 -16.29 21.09
N THR A 41 -1.46 -16.06 19.96
CA THR A 41 -1.11 -16.65 18.66
C THR A 41 0.28 -16.18 18.20
N TRP A 42 0.58 -14.89 18.32
CA TRP A 42 1.87 -14.32 17.98
C TRP A 42 2.98 -14.87 18.88
N HIS A 43 2.79 -14.88 20.20
CA HIS A 43 3.75 -15.44 21.14
C HIS A 43 4.07 -16.90 20.83
N CYS A 44 3.04 -17.71 20.57
CA CYS A 44 3.21 -19.11 20.18
C CYS A 44 3.96 -19.24 18.85
N TRP A 45 3.56 -18.51 17.81
CA TRP A 45 4.25 -18.51 16.52
C TRP A 45 5.72 -18.16 16.68
N ARG A 46 6.03 -17.11 17.45
CA ARG A 46 7.41 -16.64 17.67
C ARG A 46 8.29 -17.69 18.36
N THR A 47 7.74 -18.47 19.29
CA THR A 47 8.50 -19.43 20.10
C THR A 47 8.50 -20.85 19.53
N HIS A 48 7.63 -21.17 18.57
CA HIS A 48 7.48 -22.52 18.05
C HIS A 48 8.58 -22.89 17.04
N ALA A 49 9.37 -23.94 17.33
CA ALA A 49 10.54 -24.35 16.53
C ALA A 49 10.21 -24.71 15.07
N ARG A 50 9.00 -25.21 14.79
CA ARG A 50 8.51 -25.56 13.43
C ARG A 50 7.41 -24.62 12.96
N ARG A 51 7.47 -23.34 13.35
CA ARG A 51 6.51 -22.31 12.92
C ARG A 51 6.49 -22.17 11.39
N PRO A 52 5.35 -21.77 10.81
CA PRO A 52 5.30 -21.43 9.40
C PRO A 52 6.16 -20.19 9.11
N GLY A 53 6.69 -20.09 7.89
CA GLY A 53 7.51 -18.96 7.45
C GLY A 53 6.71 -17.65 7.41
N LEU A 54 5.42 -17.74 7.08
CA LEU A 54 4.47 -16.63 7.12
C LEU A 54 3.28 -16.93 8.01
N LEU A 55 2.81 -15.92 8.74
CA LEU A 55 1.55 -15.95 9.47
C LEU A 55 0.71 -14.73 9.05
N HIS A 56 -0.48 -14.99 8.50
CA HIS A 56 -1.48 -13.96 8.27
C HIS A 56 -2.58 -14.07 9.30
N TYR A 57 -2.88 -12.97 9.97
CA TYR A 57 -3.97 -12.86 10.92
C TYR A 57 -4.92 -11.76 10.48
N VAL A 58 -6.19 -12.10 10.29
CA VAL A 58 -7.24 -11.13 9.93
C VAL A 58 -8.21 -11.02 11.11
N GLY A 59 -8.20 -9.88 11.78
CA GLY A 59 -9.05 -9.60 12.94
C GLY A 59 -10.15 -8.60 12.61
N LEU A 60 -11.40 -8.95 12.88
CA LEU A 60 -12.55 -8.05 12.75
C LEU A 60 -12.87 -7.44 14.11
N LEU A 61 -13.13 -6.14 14.13
CA LEU A 61 -13.49 -5.40 15.33
C LEU A 61 -14.45 -4.25 15.00
N SER A 62 -15.29 -3.89 15.94
CA SER A 62 -16.15 -2.71 15.84
C SER A 62 -15.33 -1.42 15.91
N ALA A 63 -15.93 -0.30 15.48
CA ALA A 63 -15.31 1.02 15.61
C ALA A 63 -15.05 1.41 17.08
N ALA A 64 -15.86 0.91 18.02
CA ALA A 64 -15.67 1.18 19.45
C ALA A 64 -14.44 0.44 20.00
N GLU A 65 -14.29 -0.84 19.65
CA GLU A 65 -13.11 -1.64 20.01
C GLU A 65 -11.84 -1.07 19.38
N ALA A 66 -11.89 -0.66 18.11
CA ALA A 66 -10.75 -0.05 17.43
C ALA A 66 -10.22 1.21 18.14
N ARG A 67 -11.12 2.08 18.62
CA ARG A 67 -10.74 3.28 19.39
C ARG A 67 -10.14 2.96 20.75
N ALA A 68 -10.55 1.85 21.38
CA ALA A 68 -10.09 1.44 22.70
C ALA A 68 -8.88 0.47 22.65
N LEU A 69 -8.51 -0.03 21.47
CA LEU A 69 -7.54 -1.11 21.31
C LEU A 69 -6.17 -0.80 21.92
N ALA A 70 -5.58 0.36 21.60
CA ALA A 70 -4.25 0.72 22.11
C ALA A 70 -4.22 0.80 23.65
N VAL A 71 -5.28 1.35 24.26
CA VAL A 71 -5.42 1.42 25.73
C VAL A 71 -5.57 0.02 26.32
N ALA A 72 -6.39 -0.84 25.71
CA ALA A 72 -6.60 -2.20 26.19
C ALA A 72 -5.31 -3.05 26.09
N LEU A 73 -4.53 -2.87 25.03
CA LEU A 73 -3.21 -3.52 24.87
C LEU A 73 -2.23 -3.08 25.96
N ALA A 74 -2.18 -1.79 26.30
CA ALA A 74 -1.33 -1.30 27.38
C ALA A 74 -1.71 -1.93 28.75
N GLN A 75 -3.00 -2.07 29.01
CA GLN A 75 -3.48 -2.76 30.22
C GLN A 75 -3.17 -4.26 30.19
N HIS A 76 -3.22 -4.90 29.02
CA HIS A 76 -2.87 -6.31 28.87
C HIS A 76 -1.39 -6.54 29.15
N ALA A 77 -0.51 -5.66 28.64
CA ALA A 77 0.93 -5.69 28.92
C ALA A 77 1.23 -5.67 30.43
N ALA A 78 0.49 -4.86 31.19
CA ALA A 78 0.64 -4.78 32.64
C ALA A 78 0.17 -6.05 33.39
N ARG A 79 -0.79 -6.81 32.85
CA ARG A 79 -1.35 -8.01 33.49
C ARG A 79 -0.64 -9.31 33.08
N HIS A 80 -0.02 -9.32 31.89
CA HIS A 80 0.63 -10.49 31.30
C HIS A 80 2.06 -10.15 30.89
N PRO A 81 3.02 -10.19 31.84
CA PRO A 81 4.42 -9.82 31.58
C PRO A 81 5.04 -10.60 30.41
N GLU A 82 4.64 -11.85 30.20
CA GLU A 82 5.09 -12.72 29.10
C GLU A 82 4.63 -12.25 27.71
N LEU A 83 3.61 -11.40 27.64
CA LEU A 83 3.07 -10.79 26.42
C LEU A 83 3.35 -9.28 26.33
N ALA A 84 3.97 -8.68 27.35
CA ALA A 84 4.12 -7.23 27.46
C ALA A 84 4.81 -6.59 26.24
N GLU A 85 5.94 -7.14 25.82
CA GLU A 85 6.69 -6.69 24.64
C GLU A 85 5.82 -6.69 23.37
N LEU A 86 5.02 -7.73 23.17
CA LEU A 86 4.15 -7.89 22.00
C LEU A 86 2.99 -6.88 22.05
N ALA A 87 2.37 -6.73 23.22
CA ALA A 87 1.27 -5.82 23.43
C ALA A 87 1.69 -4.36 23.27
N GLU A 88 2.85 -3.97 23.80
CA GLU A 88 3.43 -2.63 23.62
C GLU A 88 3.78 -2.36 22.16
N THR A 89 4.38 -3.33 21.48
CA THR A 89 4.73 -3.22 20.06
C THR A 89 3.48 -3.00 19.21
N LEU A 90 2.44 -3.83 19.40
CA LEU A 90 1.18 -3.67 18.70
C LEU A 90 0.50 -2.32 19.06
N GLY A 91 0.51 -1.95 20.34
CA GLY A 91 -0.10 -0.71 20.84
C GLY A 91 0.45 0.54 20.14
N ARG A 92 1.77 0.61 19.91
CA ARG A 92 2.42 1.70 19.16
C ARG A 92 1.97 1.79 17.70
N LEU A 93 1.56 0.68 17.10
CA LEU A 93 1.14 0.60 15.70
C LEU A 93 -0.38 0.81 15.52
N CYS A 94 -1.16 0.66 16.58
CA CYS A 94 -2.62 0.84 16.63
C CYS A 94 -3.07 2.31 16.78
N TYR A 95 -2.53 3.21 15.96
CA TYR A 95 -3.01 4.61 15.84
C TYR A 95 -4.00 4.76 14.68
N GLY A 96 -4.89 5.76 14.68
CA GLY A 96 -5.71 6.13 13.51
C GLY A 96 -6.48 4.96 12.86
N LEU A 97 -7.08 4.08 13.67
CA LEU A 97 -7.84 2.91 13.21
C LEU A 97 -9.28 3.34 12.83
N GLU A 98 -9.49 3.59 11.55
CA GLU A 98 -10.76 4.03 10.97
C GLU A 98 -11.53 2.87 10.31
N PRO A 99 -12.82 3.02 9.99
CA PRO A 99 -13.57 2.01 9.25
C PRO A 99 -12.88 1.57 7.94
N GLY A 100 -12.77 0.26 7.74
CA GLY A 100 -12.05 -0.36 6.62
C GLY A 100 -10.89 -1.25 7.07
N PHE A 101 -9.97 -1.53 6.15
CA PHE A 101 -8.87 -2.46 6.40
C PHE A 101 -7.57 -1.71 6.72
N GLN A 102 -6.83 -2.20 7.72
CA GLN A 102 -5.51 -1.71 8.09
C GLN A 102 -4.53 -2.87 8.20
N ARG A 103 -3.51 -2.86 7.34
CA ARG A 103 -2.39 -3.81 7.40
C ARG A 103 -1.31 -3.28 8.35
N ILE A 104 -0.88 -4.15 9.26
CA ILE A 104 0.25 -3.96 10.17
C ILE A 104 1.21 -5.11 9.92
N LEU A 105 2.47 -4.79 9.62
CA LEU A 105 3.54 -5.74 9.41
C LEU A 105 4.33 -5.87 10.71
N LEU A 106 4.60 -7.10 11.12
CA LEU A 106 5.30 -7.45 12.35
C LEU A 106 6.36 -8.49 12.01
N GLU A 107 7.35 -8.66 12.89
CA GLU A 107 8.40 -9.68 12.72
C GLU A 107 9.11 -9.55 11.36
N GLY A 108 9.46 -8.31 10.99
CA GLY A 108 10.09 -7.99 9.71
C GLY A 108 9.21 -8.25 8.47
N GLY A 109 7.90 -8.41 8.66
CA GLY A 109 6.92 -8.71 7.61
C GLY A 109 6.51 -10.18 7.52
N MET A 110 7.09 -11.07 8.34
CA MET A 110 6.71 -12.48 8.39
C MET A 110 5.36 -12.71 9.09
N LEU A 111 4.98 -11.79 9.98
CA LEU A 111 3.65 -11.75 10.58
C LEU A 111 2.88 -10.54 10.06
N SER A 112 1.75 -10.80 9.42
CA SER A 112 0.89 -9.76 8.87
C SER A 112 -0.46 -9.76 9.60
N LEU A 113 -0.73 -8.71 10.36
CA LEU A 113 -2.03 -8.45 10.96
C LEU A 113 -2.86 -7.53 10.06
N THR A 114 -4.05 -7.96 9.66
CA THR A 114 -5.05 -7.11 9.01
C THR A 114 -6.20 -6.86 9.97
N LEU A 115 -6.30 -5.63 10.48
CA LEU A 115 -7.44 -5.18 11.27
C LEU A 115 -8.54 -4.69 10.33
N CYS A 116 -9.74 -5.22 10.50
CA CYS A 116 -10.91 -4.89 9.70
C CYS A 116 -11.94 -4.22 10.61
N VAL A 117 -12.04 -2.90 10.55
CA VAL A 117 -12.89 -2.10 11.43
C VAL A 117 -14.27 -1.89 10.80
N GLY A 118 -15.34 -2.33 11.48
CA GLY A 118 -16.72 -2.21 11.00
C GLY A 118 -17.60 -3.40 11.37
N GLU A 119 -18.74 -3.50 10.70
CA GLU A 119 -19.73 -4.57 10.92
C GLU A 119 -19.29 -5.90 10.29
N VAL A 120 -19.44 -7.00 11.03
CA VAL A 120 -18.88 -8.31 10.64
C VAL A 120 -19.38 -8.80 9.28
N GLY A 121 -20.70 -8.74 9.02
CA GLY A 121 -21.29 -9.23 7.77
C GLY A 121 -20.70 -8.55 6.52
N PRO A 122 -20.77 -7.20 6.41
CA PRO A 122 -20.13 -6.45 5.34
C PRO A 122 -18.61 -6.71 5.21
N LEU A 123 -17.88 -6.77 6.33
CA LEU A 123 -16.45 -7.03 6.32
C LEU A 123 -16.11 -8.43 5.79
N LEU A 124 -16.86 -9.46 6.17
CA LEU A 124 -16.73 -10.80 5.59
C LEU A 124 -17.00 -10.76 4.08
N GLY A 125 -17.98 -9.96 3.63
CA GLY A 125 -18.25 -9.69 2.22
C GLY A 125 -17.00 -9.26 1.44
N GLN A 126 -16.17 -8.42 2.06
CA GLN A 126 -14.96 -7.84 1.45
C GLN A 126 -13.72 -8.73 1.49
N GLN A 127 -13.79 -9.93 2.09
CA GLN A 127 -12.64 -10.84 2.16
C GLN A 127 -12.41 -11.61 0.84
N ALA A 128 -11.14 -11.74 0.48
CA ALA A 128 -10.69 -12.38 -0.75
C ALA A 128 -9.50 -13.34 -0.53
N PHE A 129 -9.63 -14.26 0.43
CA PHE A 129 -8.62 -15.29 0.74
C PHE A 129 -9.27 -16.58 1.24
N GLN A 130 -8.46 -17.60 1.52
CA GLN A 130 -8.86 -18.82 2.25
C GLN A 130 -8.03 -18.96 3.53
N ALA A 131 -8.68 -19.16 4.67
CA ALA A 131 -8.08 -19.33 5.98
C ALA A 131 -7.85 -20.82 6.28
N ASP A 132 -6.78 -21.14 6.98
CA ASP A 132 -6.59 -22.44 7.63
C ASP A 132 -7.42 -22.56 8.91
N THR A 133 -7.55 -21.45 9.64
CA THR A 133 -8.26 -21.39 10.92
C THR A 133 -9.23 -20.22 10.92
N LEU A 134 -10.45 -20.47 11.39
CA LEU A 134 -11.44 -19.45 11.66
C LEU A 134 -11.75 -19.45 13.15
N ARG A 135 -11.85 -18.27 13.77
CA ARG A 135 -12.35 -18.12 15.12
C ARG A 135 -13.57 -17.21 15.10
N VAL A 136 -14.66 -17.68 15.70
CA VAL A 136 -15.91 -16.92 15.82
C VAL A 136 -16.08 -16.45 17.25
N GLY A 137 -16.00 -15.13 17.45
CA GLY A 137 -16.22 -14.48 18.73
C GLY A 137 -17.72 -14.38 19.08
N PRO A 138 -18.11 -14.46 20.37
CA PRO A 138 -19.52 -14.60 20.78
C PRO A 138 -20.30 -13.28 20.73
N ALA A 139 -19.65 -12.12 20.80
CA ALA A 139 -20.30 -10.83 21.06
C ALA A 139 -20.98 -10.20 19.83
N ALA A 140 -20.60 -10.60 18.60
CA ALA A 140 -21.03 -9.92 17.38
C ALA A 140 -21.54 -10.85 16.27
N PHE A 141 -21.57 -12.17 16.51
CA PHE A 141 -21.87 -13.14 15.45
C PHE A 141 -23.25 -13.78 15.63
N HIS A 142 -24.21 -13.35 14.81
CA HIS A 142 -25.49 -14.03 14.68
C HIS A 142 -25.35 -15.23 13.74
N TRP A 143 -25.59 -16.42 14.27
CA TRP A 143 -25.56 -17.63 13.46
C TRP A 143 -26.80 -17.72 12.58
N ASP A 144 -26.63 -17.37 11.31
CA ASP A 144 -27.61 -17.62 10.28
C ASP A 144 -26.97 -18.27 9.03
N LYS A 145 -27.83 -18.63 8.07
CA LYS A 145 -27.42 -19.24 6.80
C LYS A 145 -26.43 -18.38 6.02
N TRP A 146 -26.55 -17.06 6.06
CA TRP A 146 -25.72 -16.14 5.29
C TRP A 146 -24.36 -15.93 5.94
N ALA A 147 -24.33 -15.80 7.26
CA ALA A 147 -23.12 -15.69 8.06
C ALA A 147 -22.25 -16.96 7.92
N LEU A 148 -22.86 -18.14 8.00
CA LEU A 148 -22.17 -19.41 7.75
C LEU A 148 -21.63 -19.53 6.32
N LYS A 149 -22.40 -19.10 5.31
CA LYS A 149 -21.93 -19.06 3.92
C LYS A 149 -20.78 -18.06 3.71
N ALA A 150 -20.82 -16.93 4.43
CA ALA A 150 -19.77 -15.93 4.37
C ALA A 150 -18.45 -16.47 4.98
N LEU A 151 -18.53 -17.20 6.10
CA LEU A 151 -17.40 -17.92 6.68
C LEU A 151 -16.90 -19.02 5.74
N ALA A 152 -17.79 -19.86 5.20
CA ALA A 152 -17.46 -20.94 4.28
C ALA A 152 -16.70 -20.45 3.03
N ARG A 153 -17.01 -19.26 2.52
CA ARG A 153 -16.28 -18.64 1.39
C ARG A 153 -14.83 -18.29 1.73
N CYS A 154 -14.52 -18.13 3.01
CA CYS A 154 -13.17 -17.92 3.52
C CYS A 154 -12.49 -19.25 3.89
N CYS A 155 -13.10 -20.41 3.66
CA CYS A 155 -12.50 -21.70 3.97
C CYS A 155 -11.87 -22.35 2.72
N LYS A 156 -10.86 -23.18 2.96
CA LYS A 156 -10.44 -24.28 2.08
C LYS A 156 -10.83 -25.61 2.72
N ARG A 157 -10.91 -26.69 1.94
CA ARG A 157 -11.23 -28.01 2.53
C ARG A 157 -10.21 -28.32 3.63
N GLY A 158 -10.70 -28.71 4.80
CA GLY A 158 -9.88 -28.94 5.99
C GLY A 158 -9.74 -27.74 6.94
N SER A 159 -10.20 -26.53 6.56
CA SER A 159 -10.19 -25.39 7.49
C SER A 159 -10.95 -25.72 8.77
N THR A 160 -10.39 -25.32 9.91
CA THR A 160 -11.03 -25.54 11.22
C THR A 160 -11.65 -24.25 11.73
N LEU A 161 -12.93 -24.31 12.08
CA LEU A 161 -13.68 -23.20 12.68
C LEU A 161 -13.83 -23.48 14.17
N PHE A 162 -13.27 -22.60 15.00
CA PHE A 162 -13.43 -22.58 16.44
C PHE A 162 -14.51 -21.57 16.82
N PHE A 163 -15.33 -21.91 17.80
CA PHE A 163 -16.40 -21.05 18.30
C PHE A 163 -16.50 -21.19 19.82
N THR A 164 -17.06 -20.17 20.46
CA THR A 164 -17.43 -20.23 21.88
C THR A 164 -18.95 -20.24 22.02
N GLY A 165 -19.45 -20.96 23.04
CA GLY A 165 -20.88 -21.12 23.26
C GLY A 165 -21.51 -22.26 22.44
N THR A 166 -22.83 -22.19 22.25
CA THR A 166 -23.60 -23.24 21.57
C THR A 166 -23.45 -23.13 20.06
N LEU A 167 -23.16 -24.26 19.39
CA LEU A 167 -23.19 -24.35 17.93
C LEU A 167 -24.57 -23.98 17.39
N PRO A 168 -24.64 -23.41 16.18
CA PRO A 168 -25.89 -23.33 15.45
C PRO A 168 -26.45 -24.71 15.09
N ASP A 169 -27.68 -24.69 14.59
CA ASP A 169 -28.37 -25.84 14.02
C ASP A 169 -27.42 -26.70 13.15
N PRO A 170 -27.22 -27.99 13.49
CA PRO A 170 -26.40 -28.93 12.71
C PRO A 170 -26.74 -28.98 11.21
N ASP A 171 -27.99 -28.75 10.83
CA ASP A 171 -28.40 -28.76 9.44
C ASP A 171 -27.91 -27.49 8.70
N LEU A 172 -27.91 -26.33 9.35
CA LEU A 172 -27.31 -25.10 8.79
C LEU A 172 -25.80 -25.25 8.57
N LEU A 173 -25.10 -25.90 9.52
CA LEU A 173 -23.67 -26.20 9.37
C LEU A 173 -23.42 -27.11 8.18
N ARG A 174 -24.20 -28.19 8.06
CA ARG A 174 -24.09 -29.17 6.96
C ARG A 174 -24.36 -28.52 5.61
N ASP A 175 -25.38 -27.66 5.53
CA ASP A 175 -25.73 -26.90 4.33
C ASP A 175 -24.65 -25.90 3.91
N ALA A 176 -23.91 -25.36 4.88
CA ALA A 176 -22.77 -24.49 4.63
C ALA A 176 -21.47 -25.27 4.33
N GLY A 177 -21.46 -26.59 4.52
CA GLY A 177 -20.31 -27.47 4.25
C GLY A 177 -19.41 -27.72 5.45
N PHE A 178 -19.86 -27.41 6.67
CA PHE A 178 -19.17 -27.75 7.91
C PHE A 178 -19.64 -29.09 8.45
N ALA A 179 -18.71 -29.85 9.02
CA ALA A 179 -18.97 -31.11 9.68
C ALA A 179 -18.33 -31.13 11.07
N VAL A 180 -19.02 -31.73 12.04
CA VAL A 180 -18.43 -32.10 13.33
C VAL A 180 -17.62 -33.36 13.08
N ALA A 181 -16.29 -33.25 13.06
CA ALA A 181 -15.42 -34.39 12.88
C ALA A 181 -15.11 -35.05 14.23
N ALA A 182 -15.02 -36.38 14.29
CA ALA A 182 -14.75 -37.10 15.54
C ALA A 182 -13.36 -36.76 16.14
N ASP A 183 -12.43 -36.32 15.30
CA ASP A 183 -11.08 -35.86 15.65
C ASP A 183 -10.99 -34.34 15.89
N SER A 184 -12.09 -33.60 15.75
CA SER A 184 -12.09 -32.15 15.96
C SER A 184 -11.88 -31.81 17.45
N PRO A 185 -11.02 -30.83 17.78
CA PRO A 185 -10.96 -30.28 19.13
C PRO A 185 -12.32 -29.83 19.64
N THR A 186 -12.55 -29.93 20.95
CA THR A 186 -13.78 -29.43 21.59
C THR A 186 -14.04 -27.97 21.20
N GLY A 187 -15.28 -27.65 20.83
CA GLY A 187 -15.63 -26.30 20.39
C GLY A 187 -15.17 -25.97 18.96
N SER A 188 -15.03 -26.98 18.08
CA SER A 188 -14.67 -26.76 16.69
C SER A 188 -15.44 -27.63 15.69
N VAL A 189 -15.52 -27.17 14.44
CA VAL A 189 -16.03 -27.89 13.27
C VAL A 189 -15.06 -27.76 12.11
N ARG A 190 -15.06 -28.74 11.20
CA ARG A 190 -14.19 -28.75 10.02
C ARG A 190 -14.98 -28.40 8.76
N TYR A 191 -14.41 -27.56 7.90
CA TYR A 191 -14.97 -27.30 6.58
C TYR A 191 -14.65 -28.47 5.64
N ASP A 192 -15.63 -29.30 5.37
CA ASP A 192 -15.51 -30.47 4.50
C ASP A 192 -16.80 -30.69 3.68
N PRO A 193 -17.04 -29.84 2.67
CA PRO A 193 -18.28 -29.90 1.90
C PRO A 193 -18.37 -31.21 1.10
N ARG A 194 -19.57 -31.82 1.12
CA ARG A 194 -19.88 -33.04 0.34
C ARG A 194 -19.83 -32.84 -1.19
N TRP A 195 -19.93 -31.59 -1.64
CA TRP A 195 -19.84 -31.25 -3.06
C TRP A 195 -18.40 -30.91 -3.46
N GLN A 196 -18.11 -31.06 -4.75
CA GLN A 196 -16.85 -30.60 -5.32
C GLN A 196 -16.83 -29.07 -5.38
N LEU A 197 -15.74 -28.48 -4.90
CA LEU A 197 -15.54 -27.03 -4.96
C LEU A 197 -15.21 -26.65 -6.40
N ARG A 198 -16.17 -25.99 -7.08
CA ARG A 198 -16.09 -25.65 -8.51
C ARG A 198 -14.88 -24.79 -8.88
N ARG A 199 -14.32 -24.02 -7.94
CA ARG A 199 -13.02 -23.31 -8.05
C ARG A 199 -12.49 -23.11 -6.64
N GLN A 200 -11.36 -23.72 -6.27
CA GLN A 200 -10.58 -23.18 -5.16
C GLN A 200 -10.03 -21.84 -5.63
N ARG A 201 -10.34 -20.74 -4.92
CA ARG A 201 -9.73 -19.44 -5.23
C ARG A 201 -8.22 -19.64 -5.12
N ARG A 202 -7.55 -19.47 -6.26
CA ARG A 202 -6.10 -19.57 -6.51
C ARG A 202 -5.31 -19.90 -5.24
N THR A 203 -5.18 -21.18 -4.95
CA THR A 203 -4.09 -21.61 -4.08
C THR A 203 -2.83 -21.27 -4.87
N PRO A 204 -1.88 -20.51 -4.33
CA PRO A 204 -0.57 -20.40 -4.94
C PRO A 204 -0.06 -21.80 -5.23
N PRO A 205 0.86 -21.99 -6.18
CA PRO A 205 1.62 -23.21 -6.22
C PRO A 205 2.18 -23.43 -4.81
N GLN A 206 1.66 -24.41 -4.06
CA GLN A 206 2.31 -24.93 -2.87
C GLN A 206 3.54 -25.67 -3.38
N THR A 207 4.51 -24.91 -3.88
CA THR A 207 5.80 -25.43 -4.28
C THR A 207 6.57 -25.53 -2.99
N ALA A 208 6.38 -26.67 -2.33
CA ALA A 208 7.38 -27.19 -1.45
C ALA A 208 8.73 -27.12 -2.21
N ARG A 209 9.61 -26.21 -1.77
CA ARG A 209 11.06 -26.22 -1.97
C ARG A 209 11.67 -25.74 -3.30
N THR A 210 10.94 -25.19 -4.26
CA THR A 210 11.58 -24.44 -5.37
C THR A 210 11.16 -22.98 -5.32
N PRO A 211 12.09 -22.03 -5.11
CA PRO A 211 11.73 -20.63 -5.17
C PRO A 211 11.24 -20.27 -6.57
N VAL A 212 10.06 -19.66 -6.64
CA VAL A 212 9.58 -19.04 -7.87
C VAL A 212 10.51 -17.88 -8.21
N ARG A 213 11.05 -17.87 -9.44
CA ARG A 213 11.91 -16.78 -9.92
C ARG A 213 11.05 -15.70 -10.55
N CYS A 214 11.14 -14.50 -9.99
CA CYS A 214 10.45 -13.33 -10.49
C CYS A 214 11.46 -12.31 -10.99
N ALA A 215 11.29 -11.82 -12.22
CA ALA A 215 12.00 -10.65 -12.68
C ALA A 215 11.13 -9.42 -12.44
N VAL A 216 11.69 -8.42 -11.76
CA VAL A 216 10.99 -7.19 -11.40
C VAL A 216 11.80 -5.99 -11.86
N VAL A 217 11.13 -4.88 -12.22
CA VAL A 217 11.80 -3.62 -12.56
C VAL A 217 11.47 -2.52 -11.53
N GLY A 218 11.48 -2.88 -10.23
CA GLY A 218 11.07 -2.00 -9.13
C GLY A 218 11.25 -2.60 -7.72
N ALA A 219 11.68 -1.78 -6.76
CA ALA A 219 12.18 -2.25 -5.46
C ALA A 219 11.10 -2.64 -4.42
N SER A 220 9.99 -1.91 -4.31
CA SER A 220 8.96 -2.23 -3.30
C SER A 220 8.32 -3.59 -3.53
N VAL A 221 8.01 -3.91 -4.80
CA VAL A 221 7.51 -5.21 -5.23
C VAL A 221 8.53 -6.31 -4.93
N ALA A 222 9.81 -6.07 -5.27
CA ALA A 222 10.87 -7.04 -4.99
C ALA A 222 10.95 -7.37 -3.50
N ARG A 223 10.85 -6.35 -2.64
CA ARG A 223 10.82 -6.55 -1.18
C ARG A 223 9.60 -7.35 -0.73
N ALA A 224 8.40 -6.96 -1.15
CA ALA A 224 7.16 -7.64 -0.75
C ALA A 224 7.15 -9.14 -1.16
N LEU A 225 7.68 -9.46 -2.35
CA LEU A 225 7.82 -10.84 -2.82
C LEU A 225 8.91 -11.61 -2.07
N ALA A 226 10.08 -11.00 -1.85
CA ALA A 226 11.19 -11.67 -1.19
C ALA A 226 10.89 -11.98 0.29
N LEU A 227 10.09 -11.15 0.97
CA LEU A 227 9.55 -11.45 2.31
C LEU A 227 8.70 -12.73 2.33
N ARG A 228 8.08 -13.07 1.21
CA ARG A 228 7.27 -14.28 1.03
C ARG A 228 8.08 -15.47 0.49
N GLY A 229 9.41 -15.37 0.50
CA GLY A 229 10.33 -16.44 0.10
C GLY A 229 10.60 -16.54 -1.41
N TRP A 230 10.18 -15.56 -2.20
CA TRP A 230 10.46 -15.53 -3.64
C TRP A 230 11.92 -15.16 -3.90
N GLN A 231 12.47 -15.65 -5.01
CA GLN A 231 13.76 -15.19 -5.52
C GLN A 231 13.50 -14.14 -6.61
N VAL A 232 14.04 -12.95 -6.41
CA VAL A 232 13.72 -11.79 -7.23
C VAL A 232 14.98 -11.23 -7.87
N ASP A 233 15.02 -11.23 -9.20
CA ASP A 233 16.01 -10.50 -9.98
C ASP A 233 15.44 -9.13 -10.37
N VAL A 234 16.07 -8.07 -9.89
CA VAL A 234 15.68 -6.68 -10.19
C VAL A 234 16.59 -6.14 -11.28
N TYR A 235 16.03 -5.80 -12.43
CA TYR A 235 16.77 -5.20 -13.54
C TYR A 235 16.55 -3.69 -13.55
N ASP A 236 17.57 -2.91 -13.84
CA ASP A 236 17.46 -1.45 -13.97
C ASP A 236 18.39 -0.96 -15.08
N THR A 237 17.96 0.09 -15.80
CA THR A 237 18.79 0.71 -16.84
C THR A 237 19.96 1.49 -16.21
N GLN A 238 19.78 1.96 -14.98
CA GLN A 238 20.79 2.70 -14.23
C GLN A 238 21.72 1.76 -13.45
N GLY A 239 22.96 2.20 -13.23
CA GLY A 239 23.94 1.40 -12.48
C GLY A 239 23.66 1.33 -10.98
N ALA A 240 23.04 2.37 -10.43
CA ALA A 240 22.57 2.42 -9.05
C ALA A 240 21.03 2.49 -9.02
N PRO A 241 20.39 1.92 -7.99
CA PRO A 241 18.94 1.97 -7.89
C PRO A 241 18.45 3.40 -7.60
N ALA A 242 17.15 3.62 -7.81
CA ALA A 242 16.48 4.93 -7.64
C ALA A 242 16.98 6.05 -8.59
N GLY A 243 17.50 5.72 -9.78
CA GLY A 243 17.93 6.73 -10.75
C GLY A 243 16.80 7.44 -11.54
N GLY A 244 15.54 7.05 -11.33
CA GLY A 244 14.36 7.70 -11.92
C GLY A 244 13.68 8.69 -10.97
N ALA A 245 12.35 8.80 -11.03
CA ALA A 245 11.58 9.66 -10.11
C ALA A 245 11.72 9.29 -8.62
N ALA A 246 12.11 8.04 -8.32
CA ALA A 246 12.44 7.62 -6.95
C ALA A 246 13.76 8.22 -6.43
N GLY A 247 14.53 8.89 -7.28
CA GLY A 247 15.74 9.65 -6.93
C GLY A 247 15.44 11.03 -6.35
N LEU A 248 14.17 11.35 -6.10
CA LEU A 248 13.75 12.57 -5.41
C LEU A 248 14.58 12.75 -4.13
N PRO A 249 15.23 13.90 -3.89
CA PRO A 249 16.10 14.08 -2.73
C PRO A 249 15.36 13.94 -1.40
N VAL A 250 14.17 14.53 -1.30
CA VAL A 250 13.27 14.46 -0.15
C VAL A 250 11.83 14.45 -0.64
N GLY A 251 11.03 13.53 -0.12
CA GLY A 251 9.60 13.44 -0.42
C GLY A 251 8.75 13.37 0.84
N LEU A 252 7.51 13.83 0.72
CA LEU A 252 6.53 13.80 1.80
C LEU A 252 5.68 12.53 1.76
N VAL A 253 5.60 11.85 2.90
CA VAL A 253 4.71 10.72 3.16
C VAL A 253 3.47 11.28 3.87
N VAL A 254 2.49 11.72 3.08
CA VAL A 254 1.26 12.38 3.56
C VAL A 254 0.07 11.72 2.86
N PRO A 255 -1.00 11.34 3.58
CA PRO A 255 -2.19 10.82 2.93
C PRO A 255 -2.88 11.88 2.06
N HIS A 256 -3.60 11.44 1.03
CA HIS A 256 -4.58 12.27 0.35
C HIS A 256 -5.81 12.41 1.25
N HIS A 257 -6.41 13.59 1.23
CA HIS A 257 -7.60 13.89 1.99
C HIS A 257 -8.66 14.52 1.08
N SER A 258 -9.93 14.25 1.37
CA SER A 258 -11.06 14.81 0.61
C SER A 258 -12.28 14.87 1.52
N ALA A 259 -13.18 15.82 1.26
CA ALA A 259 -14.33 16.08 2.12
C ALA A 259 -15.27 14.86 2.26
N ASP A 260 -15.37 14.06 1.20
CA ASP A 260 -16.20 12.86 1.10
C ASP A 260 -15.49 11.57 1.58
N ASP A 261 -14.23 11.66 2.02
CA ASP A 261 -13.36 10.53 2.27
C ASP A 261 -13.34 9.50 1.12
N SER A 262 -13.09 10.00 -0.09
CA SER A 262 -13.07 9.22 -1.34
C SER A 262 -12.21 7.94 -1.23
N PRO A 263 -12.48 6.91 -2.06
CA PRO A 263 -11.66 5.70 -2.09
C PRO A 263 -10.16 5.96 -2.24
N ARG A 264 -9.78 7.02 -2.97
CA ARG A 264 -8.39 7.46 -3.13
C ARG A 264 -7.79 7.90 -1.79
N SER A 265 -8.51 8.72 -1.01
CA SER A 265 -8.12 9.14 0.34
C SER A 265 -7.92 7.93 1.25
N ARG A 266 -8.89 7.01 1.28
CA ARG A 266 -8.84 5.77 2.08
C ARG A 266 -7.62 4.92 1.73
N MET A 267 -7.39 4.63 0.45
CA MET A 267 -6.24 3.84 0.00
C MET A 267 -4.92 4.53 0.31
N SER A 268 -4.83 5.86 0.13
CA SER A 268 -3.61 6.60 0.44
C SER A 268 -3.24 6.53 1.92
N ARG A 269 -4.22 6.52 2.85
CA ARG A 269 -3.94 6.34 4.29
C ARG A 269 -3.37 4.95 4.60
N VAL A 270 -3.91 3.91 3.97
CA VAL A 270 -3.38 2.54 4.13
C VAL A 270 -1.94 2.47 3.65
N GLY A 271 -1.64 3.07 2.50
CA GLY A 271 -0.28 3.03 1.97
C GLY A 271 0.70 3.98 2.67
N THR A 272 0.26 5.15 3.15
CA THR A 272 1.03 6.00 4.07
C THR A 272 1.40 5.22 5.33
N ARG A 273 0.47 4.48 5.94
CA ARG A 273 0.77 3.62 7.11
C ARG A 273 1.88 2.61 6.81
N LEU A 274 1.77 1.89 5.69
CA LEU A 274 2.78 0.90 5.29
C LEU A 274 4.14 1.56 5.03
N MET A 275 4.14 2.71 4.35
CA MET A 275 5.35 3.48 4.08
C MET A 275 6.05 3.93 5.37
N LEU A 276 5.29 4.45 6.34
CA LEU A 276 5.83 4.86 7.64
C LEU A 276 6.41 3.69 8.43
N GLN A 277 5.77 2.50 8.38
CA GLN A 277 6.34 1.29 8.99
C GLN A 277 7.67 0.91 8.32
N HIS A 278 7.72 0.89 6.98
CA HIS A 278 8.98 0.61 6.28
C HIS A 278 10.09 1.62 6.60
N ALA A 279 9.75 2.91 6.67
CA ALA A 279 10.71 3.95 7.04
C ALA A 279 11.20 3.75 8.49
N ALA A 280 10.29 3.54 9.45
CA ALA A 280 10.65 3.35 10.85
C ALA A 280 11.52 2.13 11.11
N GLU A 281 11.31 1.05 10.37
CA GLU A 281 12.08 -0.19 10.51
C GLU A 281 13.46 -0.15 9.85
N ARG A 282 13.66 0.70 8.83
CA ARG A 282 14.81 0.59 7.92
C ARG A 282 15.65 1.86 7.79
N LEU A 283 15.08 3.01 8.11
CA LEU A 283 15.74 4.30 7.91
C LEU A 283 16.16 4.93 9.23
N GLN A 284 17.28 5.64 9.21
CA GLN A 284 17.75 6.39 10.37
C GLN A 284 16.96 7.69 10.51
N ALA A 285 16.22 7.81 11.63
CA ALA A 285 15.49 9.04 11.96
C ALA A 285 16.45 10.23 12.14
N GLY A 286 16.04 11.39 11.66
CA GLY A 286 16.80 12.64 11.66
C GLY A 286 17.78 12.78 10.49
N SER A 287 18.03 11.72 9.71
CA SER A 287 18.98 11.73 8.58
C SER A 287 18.33 11.28 7.28
N ASP A 288 17.82 10.05 7.24
CA ASP A 288 17.20 9.47 6.05
C ASP A 288 15.69 9.71 6.01
N TRP A 289 15.08 9.95 7.17
CA TRP A 289 13.69 10.33 7.31
C TRP A 289 13.43 11.02 8.64
N GLN A 290 12.26 11.62 8.82
CA GLN A 290 11.82 12.11 10.11
C GLN A 290 10.30 11.99 10.25
N PRO A 291 9.80 11.22 11.25
CA PRO A 291 8.42 11.34 11.68
C PRO A 291 8.25 12.65 12.45
N GLY A 292 7.07 13.25 12.38
CA GLY A 292 6.82 14.51 13.08
C GLY A 292 5.61 15.29 12.60
N GLY A 293 4.90 14.77 11.59
CA GLY A 293 3.73 15.37 11.01
C GLY A 293 4.05 16.39 9.91
N VAL A 294 3.02 16.76 9.17
CA VAL A 294 3.09 17.72 8.04
C VAL A 294 1.88 18.63 8.10
N LEU A 295 2.08 19.92 7.91
CA LEU A 295 0.99 20.89 7.77
C LEU A 295 0.60 21.03 6.30
N GLU A 296 -0.65 20.73 5.98
CA GLU A 296 -1.24 21.01 4.68
C GLU A 296 -2.02 22.33 4.70
N ARG A 297 -1.57 23.32 3.92
CA ARG A 297 -2.26 24.61 3.78
C ARG A 297 -3.30 24.57 2.67
N CYS A 298 -4.49 25.07 3.00
CA CYS A 298 -5.53 25.31 2.01
C CYS A 298 -5.30 26.69 1.38
N VAL A 299 -4.55 26.75 0.28
CA VAL A 299 -4.33 28.01 -0.45
C VAL A 299 -5.60 28.30 -1.28
N ALA A 300 -6.33 29.37 -0.93
CA ALA A 300 -7.50 29.83 -1.68
C ALA A 300 -7.06 30.35 -3.07
N ASP A 301 -7.87 30.06 -4.10
CA ASP A 301 -7.86 30.73 -5.41
C ASP A 301 -6.57 30.72 -6.26
N ALA A 302 -5.72 29.69 -6.13
CA ALA A 302 -4.92 29.29 -7.29
C ALA A 302 -5.81 28.38 -8.16
N GLU A 303 -6.24 28.86 -9.33
CA GLU A 303 -6.68 28.00 -10.44
C GLU A 303 -5.50 27.11 -10.83
N LEU A 304 -5.30 26.06 -10.03
CA LEU A 304 -4.25 25.09 -10.26
C LEU A 304 -4.59 24.38 -11.56
N PRO A 305 -3.69 24.38 -12.57
CA PRO A 305 -3.96 23.65 -13.80
C PRO A 305 -4.25 22.17 -13.47
N ASP A 306 -5.11 21.51 -14.27
CA ASP A 306 -5.62 20.14 -14.06
C ASP A 306 -4.54 19.07 -13.74
N VAL A 307 -3.29 19.36 -14.12
CA VAL A 307 -2.09 18.54 -13.84
C VAL A 307 -1.68 18.54 -12.36
N GLU A 308 -2.04 19.56 -11.58
CA GLU A 308 -1.72 19.68 -10.14
C GLU A 308 -2.87 19.21 -9.23
N ALA A 309 -4.04 18.93 -9.79
CA ALA A 309 -5.18 18.35 -9.07
C ALA A 309 -4.84 17.01 -8.39
N GLU A 310 -3.74 16.35 -8.78
CA GLU A 310 -3.26 15.13 -8.14
C GLU A 310 -2.78 15.36 -6.69
N VAL A 311 -2.24 16.55 -6.39
CA VAL A 311 -1.62 16.85 -5.09
C VAL A 311 -2.59 17.54 -4.13
N ARG A 312 -3.66 18.16 -4.64
CA ARG A 312 -4.64 18.89 -3.83
C ARG A 312 -5.48 17.97 -2.93
N SER A 313 -5.59 18.30 -1.65
CA SER A 313 -6.72 17.86 -0.82
C SER A 313 -7.94 18.75 -1.07
N GLU A 314 -9.09 18.13 -1.27
CA GLU A 314 -10.37 18.83 -1.50
C GLU A 314 -11.13 19.00 -0.18
N THR A 315 -10.55 19.75 0.75
CA THR A 315 -11.17 20.01 2.05
C THR A 315 -11.07 21.46 2.47
N ALA A 316 -12.20 22.01 2.92
CA ALA A 316 -12.22 23.28 3.63
C ALA A 316 -11.45 23.16 4.96
N PRO A 317 -10.82 24.26 5.42
CA PRO A 317 -10.25 24.29 6.77
C PRO A 317 -11.31 23.89 7.81
N GLY A 318 -10.93 23.04 8.78
CA GLY A 318 -11.79 22.69 9.92
C GLY A 318 -12.52 21.34 9.86
N LEU A 319 -12.55 20.65 8.70
CA LEU A 319 -13.21 19.34 8.57
C LEU A 319 -12.19 18.23 8.29
N ALA A 320 -11.79 17.51 9.33
CA ALA A 320 -11.14 16.21 9.19
C ALA A 320 -12.17 15.09 9.39
N PRO A 321 -12.66 14.42 8.33
CA PRO A 321 -13.53 13.25 8.44
C PRO A 321 -12.94 12.07 9.23
N THR A 322 -11.65 12.10 9.57
CA THR A 322 -10.93 10.98 10.18
C THR A 322 -9.91 11.47 11.20
N GLY A 323 -9.47 10.59 12.10
CA GLY A 323 -8.39 10.85 13.06
C GLY A 323 -6.98 10.96 12.45
N TRP A 324 -6.86 11.05 11.12
CA TRP A 324 -5.58 11.19 10.41
C TRP A 324 -5.18 12.64 10.11
N ALA A 325 -6.08 13.59 10.33
CA ALA A 325 -5.80 15.01 10.23
C ALA A 325 -6.54 15.78 11.31
N GLN A 326 -6.06 16.96 11.67
CA GLN A 326 -6.74 17.89 12.56
C GLN A 326 -6.57 19.31 12.06
N ALA A 327 -7.54 20.19 12.31
CA ALA A 327 -7.40 21.59 11.98
C ALA A 327 -6.24 22.21 12.77
N MET A 328 -5.41 23.00 12.09
CA MET A 328 -4.33 23.76 12.72
C MET A 328 -4.21 25.12 12.06
N ASP A 329 -4.21 26.18 12.86
CA ASP A 329 -3.78 27.51 12.42
C ASP A 329 -2.29 27.66 12.73
N TRP A 330 -1.51 28.06 11.73
CA TRP A 330 -0.10 28.38 11.94
C TRP A 330 0.23 29.68 11.22
N GLN A 331 0.63 30.68 12.01
CA GLN A 331 0.88 32.07 11.58
C GLN A 331 -0.35 32.75 10.94
N GLY A 332 -1.55 32.54 11.50
CA GLY A 332 -2.78 33.18 11.03
C GLY A 332 -3.29 32.62 9.69
N MET A 333 -2.75 31.47 9.27
CA MET A 333 -3.15 30.77 8.06
C MET A 333 -3.65 29.38 8.43
N PRO A 334 -4.91 29.06 8.10
CA PRO A 334 -5.50 27.79 8.47
C PRO A 334 -5.00 26.66 7.56
N GLY A 335 -4.90 25.47 8.15
CA GLY A 335 -4.52 24.25 7.45
C GLY A 335 -4.98 22.98 8.17
N LEU A 336 -4.57 21.85 7.62
CA LEU A 336 -4.76 20.53 8.18
C LEU A 336 -3.41 19.96 8.61
N TRP A 337 -3.28 19.69 9.91
CA TRP A 337 -2.15 18.98 10.47
C TRP A 337 -2.33 17.48 10.32
N HIS A 338 -1.39 16.82 9.65
CA HIS A 338 -1.32 15.37 9.51
C HIS A 338 -0.31 14.83 10.52
N PRO A 339 -0.73 14.37 11.72
CA PRO A 339 0.20 13.92 12.77
C PRO A 339 0.98 12.65 12.37
N TYR A 340 0.39 11.82 11.51
CA TYR A 340 0.99 10.59 11.01
C TYR A 340 1.56 10.81 9.61
N ALA A 341 2.39 11.82 9.47
CA ALA A 341 3.12 12.12 8.25
C ALA A 341 4.60 12.35 8.55
N ALA A 342 5.41 12.25 7.50
CA ALA A 342 6.86 12.33 7.58
C ALA A 342 7.45 12.89 6.29
N TRP A 343 8.70 13.33 6.35
CA TRP A 343 9.56 13.38 5.16
C TRP A 343 10.49 12.17 5.14
N VAL A 344 10.85 11.71 3.94
CA VAL A 344 11.77 10.58 3.71
C VAL A 344 12.71 10.92 2.55
N ARG A 345 13.91 10.30 2.52
CA ARG A 345 14.79 10.19 1.35
C ARG A 345 14.44 8.89 0.60
N PRO A 346 13.63 8.92 -0.47
CA PRO A 346 13.15 7.71 -1.13
C PRO A 346 14.27 6.82 -1.68
N ALA A 347 15.37 7.40 -2.17
CA ALA A 347 16.52 6.63 -2.64
C ALA A 347 17.12 5.73 -1.56
N ARG A 348 17.17 6.19 -0.30
CA ARG A 348 17.62 5.39 0.85
C ARG A 348 16.68 4.22 1.11
N LEU A 349 15.38 4.48 1.07
CA LEU A 349 14.39 3.42 1.26
C LEU A 349 14.45 2.37 0.15
N VAL A 350 14.65 2.79 -1.09
CA VAL A 350 14.82 1.88 -2.24
C VAL A 350 16.06 0.99 -2.04
N GLN A 351 17.18 1.55 -1.59
CA GLN A 351 18.39 0.78 -1.27
C GLN A 351 18.08 -0.26 -0.18
N GLU A 352 17.45 0.14 0.92
CA GLU A 352 17.07 -0.77 2.02
C GLU A 352 16.06 -1.85 1.60
N TRP A 353 15.13 -1.54 0.70
CA TRP A 353 14.23 -2.55 0.15
C TRP A 353 14.96 -3.62 -0.66
N LEU A 354 15.97 -3.23 -1.44
CA LEU A 354 16.79 -4.15 -2.23
C LEU A 354 17.78 -4.94 -1.37
N THR A 355 18.14 -4.46 -0.17
CA THR A 355 18.95 -5.20 0.80
C THR A 355 18.15 -6.36 1.41
N HIS A 356 18.14 -7.49 0.72
CA HIS A 356 17.50 -8.73 1.15
C HIS A 356 18.15 -9.94 0.48
N PRO A 357 18.38 -11.08 1.17
CA PRO A 357 19.05 -12.25 0.60
C PRO A 357 18.30 -12.90 -0.58
N GLY A 358 16.99 -12.70 -0.67
CA GLY A 358 16.16 -13.15 -1.80
C GLY A 358 16.09 -12.19 -2.98
N ILE A 359 16.85 -11.08 -2.97
CA ILE A 359 16.85 -10.08 -4.04
C ILE A 359 18.25 -9.96 -4.63
N ARG A 360 18.34 -10.00 -5.95
CA ARG A 360 19.56 -9.69 -6.71
C ARG A 360 19.29 -8.49 -7.60
N PHE A 361 20.09 -7.44 -7.46
CA PHE A 361 20.01 -6.25 -8.31
C PHE A 361 20.99 -6.34 -9.48
N HIS A 362 20.49 -6.07 -10.68
CA HIS A 362 21.21 -6.02 -11.96
C HIS A 362 21.11 -4.61 -12.52
N GLY A 363 22.05 -3.75 -12.15
CA GLY A 363 22.18 -2.40 -12.72
C GLY A 363 22.83 -2.43 -14.10
N LEU A 364 22.64 -1.36 -14.88
CA LEU A 364 23.08 -1.28 -16.28
C LEU A 364 22.55 -2.44 -17.16
N ALA A 365 21.37 -2.96 -16.83
CA ALA A 365 20.73 -4.08 -17.50
C ALA A 365 19.39 -3.65 -18.11
N PRO A 366 19.39 -2.82 -19.17
CA PRO A 366 18.17 -2.33 -19.80
C PRO A 366 17.39 -3.47 -20.45
N VAL A 367 16.24 -3.82 -19.88
CA VAL A 367 15.29 -4.76 -20.50
C VAL A 367 14.53 -4.04 -21.61
N GLN A 368 14.85 -4.36 -22.86
CA GLN A 368 14.24 -3.73 -24.04
C GLN A 368 13.22 -4.65 -24.72
N ALA A 369 13.30 -5.96 -24.51
CA ALA A 369 12.33 -6.90 -25.04
C ALA A 369 12.06 -8.07 -24.08
N LEU A 370 10.80 -8.52 -24.08
CA LEU A 370 10.36 -9.75 -23.41
C LEU A 370 9.95 -10.80 -24.43
N GLU A 371 10.28 -12.07 -24.19
CA GLU A 371 9.86 -13.20 -25.02
C GLU A 371 9.38 -14.35 -24.14
N ARG A 372 8.37 -15.08 -24.60
CA ARG A 372 7.90 -16.30 -23.92
C ARG A 372 8.51 -17.51 -24.62
N MET A 373 9.41 -18.22 -23.96
CA MET A 373 10.08 -19.41 -24.48
C MET A 373 10.00 -20.55 -23.47
N ALA A 374 9.59 -21.75 -23.92
CA ALA A 374 9.53 -22.96 -23.10
C ALA A 374 8.83 -22.78 -21.74
N GLY A 375 7.76 -21.97 -21.69
CA GLY A 375 7.01 -21.71 -20.45
C GLY A 375 7.67 -20.72 -19.48
N GLN A 376 8.74 -20.03 -19.87
CA GLN A 376 9.39 -18.97 -19.08
C GLN A 376 9.48 -17.67 -19.89
N TRP A 377 9.59 -16.55 -19.17
CA TRP A 377 9.92 -15.27 -19.74
C TRP A 377 11.42 -15.14 -19.90
N THR A 378 11.86 -14.69 -21.07
CA THR A 378 13.23 -14.31 -21.37
C THR A 378 13.29 -12.80 -21.53
N LEU A 379 14.23 -12.18 -20.83
CA LEU A 379 14.49 -10.74 -20.85
C LEU A 379 15.68 -10.51 -21.77
N ARG A 380 15.55 -9.56 -22.71
CA ARG A 380 16.60 -9.20 -23.67
C ARG A 380 16.97 -7.73 -23.61
N ASP A 381 18.24 -7.45 -23.89
CA ASP A 381 18.75 -6.10 -24.11
C ASP A 381 18.43 -5.59 -25.53
N GLY A 382 18.96 -4.40 -25.86
CA GLY A 382 18.76 -3.76 -27.16
C GLY A 382 19.49 -4.41 -28.33
N GLN A 383 20.47 -5.27 -28.05
CA GLN A 383 21.17 -6.08 -29.03
C GLN A 383 20.49 -7.43 -29.24
N GLY A 384 19.43 -7.71 -28.49
CA GLY A 384 18.71 -8.99 -28.51
C GLY A 384 19.40 -10.09 -27.69
N ALA A 385 20.46 -9.78 -26.93
CA ALA A 385 21.10 -10.74 -26.07
C ALA A 385 20.21 -11.05 -24.85
N GLU A 386 20.23 -12.30 -24.41
CA GLU A 386 19.51 -12.71 -23.20
C GLU A 386 20.26 -12.19 -21.97
N ILE A 387 19.56 -11.42 -21.13
CA ILE A 387 20.09 -10.90 -19.87
C ILE A 387 19.44 -11.55 -18.64
N GLY A 388 18.37 -12.33 -18.83
CA GLY A 388 17.71 -13.02 -17.73
C GLY A 388 16.55 -13.91 -18.14
N ARG A 389 16.15 -14.80 -17.22
CA ARG A 389 14.93 -15.63 -17.33
C ARG A 389 14.16 -15.67 -16.03
N ALA A 390 12.83 -15.68 -16.12
CA ALA A 390 11.95 -15.78 -14.96
C ALA A 390 10.65 -16.52 -15.28
N ASP A 391 10.04 -17.11 -14.25
CA ASP A 391 8.73 -17.75 -14.37
C ASP A 391 7.64 -16.67 -14.48
N ILE A 392 7.80 -15.60 -13.70
CA ILE A 392 6.91 -14.43 -13.61
C ILE A 392 7.71 -13.15 -13.88
N VAL A 393 7.11 -12.19 -14.58
CA VAL A 393 7.65 -10.84 -14.79
C VAL A 393 6.69 -9.81 -14.21
N VAL A 394 7.20 -8.89 -13.39
CA VAL A 394 6.47 -7.71 -12.93
C VAL A 394 7.10 -6.45 -13.50
N LEU A 395 6.33 -5.74 -14.33
CA LEU A 395 6.69 -4.45 -14.88
C LEU A 395 6.41 -3.34 -13.85
N ALA A 396 7.47 -2.77 -13.29
CA ALA A 396 7.40 -1.68 -12.31
C ALA A 396 8.25 -0.46 -12.70
N ASN A 397 8.59 -0.33 -13.99
CA ASN A 397 9.45 0.69 -14.58
C ASN A 397 8.72 1.97 -15.01
N ALA A 398 7.75 2.40 -14.22
CA ALA A 398 6.95 3.60 -14.48
C ALA A 398 6.37 3.61 -15.91
N HIS A 399 6.55 4.69 -16.68
CA HIS A 399 6.00 4.81 -18.04
C HIS A 399 6.69 3.88 -19.04
N GLY A 400 7.92 3.42 -18.75
CA GLY A 400 8.69 2.53 -19.63
C GLY A 400 8.01 1.18 -19.89
N CYS A 401 7.03 0.78 -19.07
CA CYS A 401 6.26 -0.43 -19.31
C CYS A 401 5.45 -0.36 -20.61
N ALA A 402 5.00 0.82 -21.04
CA ALA A 402 4.13 0.97 -22.21
C ALA A 402 4.82 0.51 -23.50
N ALA A 403 6.04 1.00 -23.76
CA ALA A 403 6.82 0.62 -24.93
C ALA A 403 7.18 -0.88 -24.91
N LEU A 404 7.58 -1.41 -23.74
CA LEU A 404 7.95 -2.82 -23.60
C LEU A 404 6.77 -3.75 -23.88
N VAL A 405 5.58 -3.43 -23.37
CA VAL A 405 4.36 -4.23 -23.60
C VAL A 405 3.87 -4.07 -25.04
N GLN A 406 3.96 -2.89 -25.64
CA GLN A 406 3.61 -2.69 -27.05
C GLN A 406 4.49 -3.53 -27.98
N GLY A 407 5.81 -3.52 -27.77
CA GLY A 407 6.73 -4.38 -28.52
C GLY A 407 6.54 -5.87 -28.25
N LEU A 408 6.11 -6.25 -27.04
CA LEU A 408 5.71 -7.63 -26.74
C LEU A 408 4.42 -8.04 -27.48
N ALA A 409 3.41 -7.19 -27.52
CA ALA A 409 2.13 -7.46 -28.17
C ALA A 409 2.27 -7.71 -29.69
N GLN A 410 3.27 -7.10 -30.33
CA GLN A 410 3.58 -7.33 -31.75
C GLN A 410 4.20 -8.72 -32.03
N ARG A 411 4.79 -9.36 -31.01
CA ARG A 411 5.51 -10.64 -31.13
C ARG A 411 4.71 -11.83 -30.58
N LEU A 412 3.75 -11.58 -29.70
CA LEU A 412 2.87 -12.62 -29.18
C LEU A 412 1.82 -13.03 -30.22
N PRO A 413 1.31 -14.28 -30.14
CA PRO A 413 0.17 -14.72 -30.94
C PRO A 413 -1.04 -13.79 -30.78
N ALA A 414 -1.83 -13.65 -31.85
CA ALA A 414 -3.01 -12.77 -31.86
C ALA A 414 -4.09 -13.18 -30.84
N ASP A 415 -4.11 -14.46 -30.44
CA ASP A 415 -5.01 -15.04 -29.44
C ASP A 415 -4.43 -15.01 -28.02
N PHE A 416 -3.31 -14.32 -27.79
CA PHE A 416 -2.79 -14.14 -26.44
C PHE A 416 -3.87 -13.51 -25.55
N PRO A 417 -4.16 -14.11 -24.38
CA PRO A 417 -5.31 -13.72 -23.58
C PRO A 417 -4.99 -12.45 -22.80
N TRP A 418 -4.92 -11.29 -23.46
CA TRP A 418 -4.76 -10.01 -22.77
C TRP A 418 -5.93 -9.74 -21.83
N VAL A 419 -5.65 -9.14 -20.68
CA VAL A 419 -6.71 -8.50 -19.89
C VAL A 419 -7.42 -7.46 -20.77
N PRO A 420 -8.76 -7.36 -20.72
CA PRO A 420 -9.51 -6.38 -21.50
C PRO A 420 -8.96 -4.95 -21.34
N ASP A 421 -8.81 -4.27 -22.47
CA ASP A 421 -8.29 -2.90 -22.58
C ASP A 421 -6.86 -2.69 -22.04
N ALA A 422 -6.08 -3.75 -21.77
CA ALA A 422 -4.74 -3.63 -21.18
C ALA A 422 -3.80 -2.73 -22.00
N LEU A 423 -3.74 -2.95 -23.32
CA LEU A 423 -2.90 -2.15 -24.23
C LEU A 423 -3.37 -0.69 -24.30
N GLU A 424 -4.69 -0.45 -24.35
CA GLU A 424 -5.27 0.89 -24.36
C GLU A 424 -4.97 1.65 -23.05
N LYS A 425 -5.06 0.97 -21.89
CA LYS A 425 -4.69 1.54 -20.59
C LYS A 425 -3.23 2.00 -20.57
N LEU A 426 -2.32 1.19 -21.12
CA LEU A 426 -0.90 1.49 -21.18
C LEU A 426 -0.60 2.66 -22.13
N GLN A 427 -1.28 2.74 -23.28
CA GLN A 427 -1.18 3.86 -24.21
C GLN A 427 -1.68 5.19 -23.61
N ARG A 428 -2.60 5.12 -22.64
CA ARG A 428 -3.13 6.28 -21.91
C ARG A 428 -2.28 6.69 -20.70
N LEU A 429 -1.16 6.02 -20.42
CA LEU A 429 -0.24 6.47 -19.38
C LEU A 429 0.38 7.80 -19.78
N GLN A 430 0.40 8.74 -18.86
CA GLN A 430 0.95 10.08 -19.06
C GLN A 430 2.25 10.26 -18.27
N THR A 431 3.16 11.04 -18.83
CA THR A 431 4.36 11.51 -18.14
C THR A 431 4.14 12.92 -17.62
N LEU A 432 4.39 13.14 -16.32
CA LEU A 432 4.44 14.49 -15.73
C LEU A 432 5.85 14.79 -15.25
N GLN A 433 6.51 15.74 -15.90
CA GLN A 433 7.83 16.23 -15.49
C GLN A 433 7.67 17.25 -14.36
N GLY A 434 8.62 17.28 -13.43
CA GLY A 434 8.62 18.28 -12.37
C GLY A 434 10.00 18.50 -11.79
N THR A 435 10.19 19.72 -11.30
CA THR A 435 11.44 20.23 -10.74
C THR A 435 11.26 20.55 -9.27
N LEU A 436 12.18 20.05 -8.43
CA LEU A 436 12.35 20.43 -7.03
C LEU A 436 13.53 21.41 -6.92
N SER A 437 13.31 22.54 -6.27
CA SER A 437 14.37 23.49 -5.90
C SER A 437 14.95 23.12 -4.55
N MET A 438 16.27 23.28 -4.36
CA MET A 438 16.93 23.05 -3.07
C MET A 438 18.11 23.99 -2.87
N GLY A 439 18.49 24.22 -1.62
CA GLY A 439 19.63 25.07 -1.27
C GLY A 439 20.14 24.82 0.13
N ALA A 440 21.22 25.49 0.50
CA ALA A 440 21.78 25.42 1.84
C ALA A 440 20.84 26.12 2.84
N TRP A 441 20.62 25.50 3.99
CA TRP A 441 19.90 26.13 5.09
C TRP A 441 20.70 27.30 5.64
N PRO A 442 20.11 28.51 5.77
CA PRO A 442 20.82 29.66 6.32
C PRO A 442 21.40 29.39 7.72
N PRO A 443 22.51 30.04 8.11
CA PRO A 443 23.10 29.90 9.44
C PRO A 443 22.15 30.32 10.57
N ALA A 444 22.34 29.74 11.76
CA ALA A 444 21.64 30.13 12.98
C ALA A 444 21.67 31.66 13.21
N GLY A 445 20.52 32.25 13.55
CA GLY A 445 20.39 33.69 13.82
C GLY A 445 19.95 34.57 12.65
N THR A 446 19.75 34.01 11.45
CA THR A 446 19.07 34.72 10.34
C THR A 446 17.55 34.72 10.52
N ASP A 447 16.86 35.76 10.03
CA ASP A 447 15.39 35.88 10.05
C ASP A 447 14.68 34.67 9.42
N ALA A 448 15.32 34.01 8.45
CA ALA A 448 14.83 32.80 7.78
C ALA A 448 14.47 31.67 8.76
N LEU A 449 15.28 31.47 9.79
CA LEU A 449 15.12 30.41 10.78
C LEU A 449 14.02 30.72 11.80
N ALA A 450 13.86 32.00 12.15
CA ALA A 450 12.78 32.43 13.04
C ALA A 450 11.41 32.33 12.36
N ALA A 451 11.36 32.53 11.04
CA ALA A 451 10.14 32.49 10.25
C ALA A 451 9.73 31.07 9.79
N ALA A 452 10.67 30.12 9.74
CA ALA A 452 10.43 28.79 9.18
C ALA A 452 9.75 27.82 10.17
N PRO A 453 8.83 26.97 9.68
CA PRO A 453 8.25 25.92 10.50
C PRO A 453 9.29 24.83 10.82
N ALA A 454 9.23 24.27 12.03
CA ALA A 454 10.04 23.11 12.44
C ALA A 454 9.53 21.77 11.84
N PHE A 455 8.50 21.83 11.00
CA PHE A 455 7.85 20.70 10.36
C PHE A 455 7.65 20.99 8.87
N PRO A 456 7.55 19.97 8.01
CA PRO A 456 7.24 20.18 6.61
C PRO A 456 5.87 20.82 6.39
N VAL A 457 5.74 21.55 5.29
CA VAL A 457 4.47 22.16 4.87
C VAL A 457 4.18 21.79 3.43
N ASN A 458 2.94 21.41 3.10
CA ASN A 458 2.46 21.18 1.74
C ASN A 458 1.16 21.95 1.44
N GLY A 459 0.69 21.87 0.21
CA GLY A 459 -0.49 22.57 -0.30
C GLY A 459 -0.27 22.91 -1.77
N HIS A 460 -0.08 24.20 -2.08
CA HIS A 460 0.36 24.65 -3.40
C HIS A 460 1.88 24.43 -3.58
N GLY A 461 2.29 23.17 -3.72
CA GLY A 461 3.68 22.74 -3.59
C GLY A 461 3.99 22.25 -2.18
N SER A 462 5.27 22.21 -1.83
CA SER A 462 5.78 21.70 -0.56
C SER A 462 7.09 22.37 -0.18
N PHE A 463 7.37 22.38 1.11
CA PHE A 463 8.59 22.89 1.71
C PHE A 463 9.07 21.96 2.83
N VAL A 464 10.35 21.64 2.81
CA VAL A 464 11.05 20.88 3.86
C VAL A 464 12.36 21.58 4.18
N ALA A 465 12.70 21.71 5.46
CA ALA A 465 13.92 22.35 5.92
C ALA A 465 14.65 21.49 6.96
N GLY A 466 15.90 21.86 7.24
CA GLY A 466 16.69 21.22 8.29
C GLY A 466 17.06 19.77 7.99
N VAL A 467 17.08 19.38 6.72
CA VAL A 467 17.46 18.02 6.32
C VAL A 467 18.98 17.94 6.21
N PRO A 468 19.67 17.01 6.88
CA PRO A 468 21.12 16.89 6.78
C PRO A 468 21.57 16.51 5.37
N GLY A 469 22.48 17.28 4.78
CA GLY A 469 23.18 16.98 3.54
C GLY A 469 24.70 16.98 3.74
N GLU A 470 25.45 16.68 2.68
CA GLU A 470 26.93 16.56 2.75
C GLU A 470 27.63 17.85 3.18
N GLN A 471 27.05 19.00 2.83
CA GLN A 471 27.59 20.34 3.11
C GLN A 471 26.88 21.04 4.28
N GLY A 472 26.11 20.29 5.09
CA GLY A 472 25.30 20.83 6.17
C GLY A 472 23.80 20.70 5.91
N LEU A 473 22.99 21.44 6.67
CA LEU A 473 21.53 21.38 6.56
C LEU A 473 21.06 21.99 5.22
N GLN A 474 20.00 21.42 4.65
CA GLN A 474 19.42 21.84 3.38
C GLN A 474 17.92 22.12 3.51
N TRP A 475 17.40 22.96 2.60
CA TRP A 475 15.97 23.10 2.34
C TRP A 475 15.60 22.62 0.95
N PHE A 476 14.33 22.28 0.79
CA PHE A 476 13.71 21.79 -0.43
C PHE A 476 12.36 22.47 -0.62
N ALA A 477 12.08 22.97 -1.82
CA ALA A 477 10.82 23.64 -2.18
C ALA A 477 10.35 23.21 -3.57
N GLY A 478 9.06 22.89 -3.71
CA GLY A 478 8.48 22.52 -5.00
C GLY A 478 7.35 21.48 -4.90
N SER A 479 6.99 20.79 -5.98
CA SER A 479 7.56 20.87 -7.32
C SER A 479 6.63 21.57 -8.33
N THR A 480 7.20 21.88 -9.48
CA THR A 480 6.47 22.15 -10.72
C THR A 480 5.83 20.86 -11.30
N PHE A 481 4.92 21.04 -12.26
CA PHE A 481 4.24 19.96 -12.99
C PHE A 481 4.01 20.38 -14.45
N HIS A 482 4.62 19.66 -15.38
CA HIS A 482 4.44 19.85 -16.83
C HIS A 482 3.95 18.57 -17.49
N ALA A 483 2.92 18.70 -18.32
CA ALA A 483 2.47 17.61 -19.19
C ALA A 483 3.42 17.51 -20.38
N SER A 484 3.99 16.32 -20.61
CA SER A 484 5.06 15.99 -21.55
C SER A 484 6.49 16.13 -20.99
N ALA A 485 7.26 15.06 -21.14
CA ALA A 485 8.68 15.00 -20.79
C ALA A 485 9.59 15.62 -21.88
N ASP A 486 9.05 15.93 -23.07
CA ASP A 486 9.82 16.44 -24.21
C ASP A 486 10.21 17.92 -24.07
N LEU A 487 9.74 18.59 -23.02
CA LEU A 487 10.19 19.93 -22.65
C LEU A 487 11.40 19.79 -21.72
N CYS A 488 12.60 20.11 -22.22
CA CYS A 488 13.72 20.45 -21.34
C CYS A 488 13.32 21.75 -20.63
N ALA A 489 12.74 21.62 -19.43
CA ALA A 489 12.23 22.77 -18.71
C ALA A 489 13.42 23.68 -18.35
N ASP A 490 13.35 24.93 -18.79
CA ASP A 490 14.32 25.97 -18.43
C ASP A 490 14.40 26.06 -16.90
N LEU A 491 15.53 25.62 -16.35
CA LEU A 491 15.69 25.47 -14.91
C LEU A 491 15.49 26.80 -14.16
N ALA A 492 15.82 27.94 -14.79
CA ALA A 492 15.59 29.25 -14.21
C ALA A 492 14.08 29.55 -14.08
N GLN A 493 13.29 29.20 -15.11
CA GLN A 493 11.82 29.33 -15.08
C GLN A 493 11.20 28.41 -14.02
N GLU A 494 11.71 27.18 -13.92
CA GLU A 494 11.27 26.21 -12.92
C GLU A 494 11.53 26.70 -11.49
N HIS A 495 12.72 27.25 -11.23
CA HIS A 495 13.05 27.86 -9.94
C HIS A 495 12.16 29.07 -9.65
N ALA A 496 11.89 29.92 -10.64
CA ALA A 496 10.97 31.04 -10.49
C ALA A 496 9.53 30.58 -10.17
N MET A 497 9.05 29.51 -10.81
CA MET A 497 7.75 28.92 -10.49
C MET A 497 7.70 28.36 -9.07
N ASN A 498 8.72 27.58 -8.66
CA ASN A 498 8.82 27.07 -7.30
C ASN A 498 8.92 28.19 -6.25
N ARG A 499 9.60 29.31 -6.54
CA ARG A 499 9.64 30.49 -5.67
C ARG A 499 8.26 31.12 -5.51
N ARG A 500 7.48 31.27 -6.58
CA ARG A 500 6.09 31.78 -6.50
C ARG A 500 5.19 30.87 -5.67
N LYS A 501 5.32 29.55 -5.83
CA LYS A 501 4.64 28.55 -5.00
C LYS A 501 5.03 28.71 -3.53
N LEU A 502 6.32 28.83 -3.24
CA LEU A 502 6.81 29.07 -1.88
C LEU A 502 6.31 30.38 -1.31
N GLN A 503 6.21 31.46 -2.10
CA GLN A 503 5.65 32.74 -1.65
C GLN A 503 4.18 32.59 -1.22
N ALA A 504 3.39 31.84 -1.99
CA ALA A 504 1.99 31.56 -1.64
C ALA A 504 1.90 30.64 -0.42
N LEU A 505 2.80 29.66 -0.31
CA LEU A 505 2.77 28.64 0.73
C LEU A 505 3.32 29.14 2.07
N LEU A 506 4.42 29.90 2.08
CA LEU A 506 5.17 30.37 3.25
C LEU A 506 5.86 31.72 2.93
N PRO A 507 5.14 32.86 2.95
CA PRO A 507 5.66 34.16 2.51
C PRO A 507 6.97 34.58 3.19
N LEU A 508 7.01 34.49 4.53
CA LEU A 508 8.20 34.90 5.31
C LEU A 508 9.43 34.03 5.00
N VAL A 509 9.23 32.74 4.71
CA VAL A 509 10.32 31.83 4.32
C VAL A 509 10.79 32.14 2.90
N ALA A 510 9.86 32.44 1.98
CA ALA A 510 10.17 32.81 0.62
C ALA A 510 11.01 34.10 0.56
N ASP A 511 10.63 35.11 1.35
CA ASP A 511 11.36 36.38 1.46
C ASP A 511 12.77 36.15 2.00
N ALA A 512 12.91 35.30 3.02
CA ALA A 512 14.20 35.03 3.63
C ALA A 512 15.14 34.18 2.73
N LEU A 513 14.59 33.40 1.81
CA LEU A 513 15.35 32.63 0.81
C LEU A 513 15.53 33.37 -0.52
N ALA A 514 14.92 34.55 -0.70
CA ALA A 514 14.94 35.33 -1.94
C ALA A 514 16.35 35.53 -2.50
N GLY A 515 17.31 35.89 -1.64
CA GLY A 515 18.70 36.11 -2.03
C GLY A 515 19.36 34.88 -2.67
N GLN A 516 19.04 33.66 -2.22
CA GLN A 516 19.59 32.44 -2.82
C GLN A 516 19.04 32.24 -4.24
N PHE A 517 17.76 32.54 -4.49
CA PHE A 517 17.17 32.49 -5.82
C PHE A 517 17.76 33.56 -6.74
N ASP A 518 17.88 34.81 -6.26
CA ASP A 518 18.37 35.95 -7.06
C ASP A 518 19.86 35.79 -7.43
N GLN A 519 20.66 35.19 -6.54
CA GLN A 519 22.09 34.92 -6.75
C GLN A 519 22.36 33.58 -7.46
N GLN A 520 21.32 32.87 -7.93
CA GLN A 520 21.45 31.57 -8.61
C GLN A 520 22.20 30.51 -7.78
N GLN A 521 22.01 30.50 -6.46
CA GLN A 521 22.60 29.52 -5.54
C GLN A 521 21.69 28.29 -5.32
N VAL A 522 20.51 28.29 -5.94
CA VAL A 522 19.53 27.21 -5.85
C VAL A 522 19.87 26.12 -6.85
N GLN A 523 19.82 24.87 -6.39
CA GLN A 523 20.00 23.67 -7.20
C GLN A 523 18.65 23.05 -7.55
N GLY A 524 18.62 22.29 -8.64
CA GLY A 524 17.42 21.61 -9.14
C GLY A 524 17.56 20.10 -9.18
N TRP A 525 16.51 19.39 -8.78
CA TRP A 525 16.30 17.99 -9.16
C TRP A 525 15.10 17.89 -10.08
N GLN A 526 15.23 17.17 -11.19
CA GLN A 526 14.15 16.93 -12.14
C GLN A 526 13.79 15.45 -12.19
N GLY A 527 12.50 15.15 -12.27
CA GLY A 527 12.03 13.77 -12.40
C GLY A 527 10.71 13.67 -13.14
N THR A 528 10.47 12.49 -13.71
CA THR A 528 9.29 12.20 -14.54
C THR A 528 8.39 11.17 -13.86
N ARG A 529 7.17 11.58 -13.54
CA ARG A 529 6.14 10.74 -12.93
C ARG A 529 5.36 10.01 -14.01
N CYS A 530 4.84 8.84 -13.66
CA CYS A 530 3.92 8.08 -14.50
C CYS A 530 2.51 8.15 -13.90
N VAL A 531 1.55 8.66 -14.65
CA VAL A 531 0.17 8.91 -14.21
C VAL A 531 -0.81 8.13 -15.06
N THR A 532 -1.85 7.60 -14.43
CA THR A 532 -2.98 6.96 -15.11
C THR A 532 -4.09 7.97 -15.38
N HIS A 533 -4.90 7.69 -16.40
CA HIS A 533 -6.05 8.53 -16.77
C HIS A 533 -7.05 8.78 -15.61
N ASP A 534 -7.14 7.87 -14.63
CA ASP A 534 -8.03 7.95 -13.47
C ASP A 534 -7.29 8.30 -12.17
N ARG A 535 -5.99 8.59 -12.23
CA ARG A 535 -5.11 8.96 -11.11
C ARG A 535 -5.03 7.92 -9.99
N LEU A 536 -5.38 6.66 -10.29
CA LEU A 536 -5.15 5.51 -9.41
C LEU A 536 -4.08 4.60 -10.02
N PRO A 537 -3.17 4.01 -9.21
CA PRO A 537 -2.21 3.02 -9.70
C PRO A 537 -2.86 1.89 -10.49
N LEU A 538 -2.13 1.31 -11.45
CA LEU A 538 -2.49 0.07 -12.14
C LEU A 538 -1.62 -1.06 -11.60
N VAL A 539 -2.25 -2.01 -10.93
CA VAL A 539 -1.61 -3.15 -10.26
C VAL A 539 -2.32 -4.42 -10.65
N GLY A 540 -1.61 -5.48 -11.03
CA GLY A 540 -2.24 -6.77 -11.34
C GLY A 540 -1.74 -7.41 -12.64
N PRO A 541 -2.39 -8.51 -13.07
CA PRO A 541 -1.95 -9.25 -14.24
C PRO A 541 -2.26 -8.50 -15.54
N LEU A 542 -1.41 -8.65 -16.55
CA LEU A 542 -1.66 -8.17 -17.91
C LEU A 542 -2.24 -9.26 -18.82
N ASP A 543 -2.12 -10.52 -18.42
CA ASP A 543 -2.75 -11.65 -19.07
C ASP A 543 -3.91 -12.23 -18.24
N ALA A 544 -4.95 -12.71 -18.91
CA ALA A 544 -6.19 -13.23 -18.37
C ALA A 544 -6.19 -14.76 -18.28
N GLY A 545 -5.01 -15.39 -18.41
CA GLY A 545 -4.86 -16.83 -18.22
C GLY A 545 -5.22 -17.27 -16.80
N GLU A 546 -5.32 -18.58 -16.57
CA GLU A 546 -5.57 -19.09 -15.21
C GLU A 546 -4.38 -18.84 -14.27
N GLN A 547 -3.17 -18.80 -14.83
CA GLN A 547 -1.91 -18.56 -14.12
C GLN A 547 -1.10 -17.44 -14.79
N PRO A 548 -1.52 -16.17 -14.66
CA PRO A 548 -0.79 -15.03 -15.18
C PRO A 548 0.65 -14.98 -14.74
N ALA A 549 1.50 -14.80 -15.74
CA ALA A 549 2.94 -14.71 -15.60
C ALA A 549 3.46 -13.33 -15.96
N LEU A 550 2.62 -12.43 -16.50
CA LEU A 550 2.98 -11.05 -16.78
C LEU A 550 2.12 -10.11 -15.93
N TRP A 551 2.78 -9.28 -15.13
CA TRP A 551 2.14 -8.40 -14.17
C TRP A 551 2.63 -6.97 -14.31
N LEU A 552 1.83 -6.03 -13.82
CA LEU A 552 2.10 -4.60 -13.82
C LEU A 552 1.95 -4.04 -12.40
N CYS A 553 2.82 -3.08 -12.06
CA CYS A 553 2.67 -2.19 -10.90
C CYS A 553 3.21 -0.81 -11.30
N ALA A 554 2.34 0.05 -11.86
CA ALA A 554 2.74 1.34 -12.42
C ALA A 554 1.69 2.43 -12.17
N GLY A 555 1.99 3.67 -12.57
CA GLY A 555 1.00 4.74 -12.59
C GLY A 555 0.71 5.39 -11.23
N MET A 556 1.71 5.49 -10.37
CA MET A 556 1.56 6.03 -9.00
C MET A 556 1.52 7.57 -8.92
N GLY A 557 1.80 8.24 -10.05
CA GLY A 557 1.83 9.69 -10.17
C GLY A 557 2.70 10.41 -9.13
N ALA A 558 2.19 11.52 -8.60
CA ALA A 558 2.84 12.32 -7.56
C ALA A 558 2.75 11.69 -6.15
N ARG A 559 2.00 10.60 -5.98
CA ARG A 559 1.76 9.94 -4.69
C ARG A 559 2.43 8.58 -4.59
N GLY A 560 3.57 8.40 -5.26
CA GLY A 560 4.40 7.19 -5.16
C GLY A 560 4.73 6.80 -3.72
N LEU A 561 4.97 7.76 -2.84
CA LEU A 561 5.22 7.49 -1.42
C LEU A 561 4.00 7.01 -0.63
N SER A 562 2.79 7.33 -1.07
CA SER A 562 1.55 6.81 -0.47
C SER A 562 1.10 5.50 -1.10
N PHE A 563 1.54 5.16 -2.32
CA PHE A 563 1.01 3.99 -3.04
C PHE A 563 2.01 2.85 -3.25
N SER A 564 3.32 3.11 -3.30
CA SER A 564 4.31 2.09 -3.67
C SER A 564 4.34 0.87 -2.75
N ALA A 565 4.33 1.08 -1.44
CA ALA A 565 4.28 -0.01 -0.45
C ALA A 565 2.93 -0.75 -0.49
N LEU A 566 1.81 -0.02 -0.57
CA LEU A 566 0.48 -0.60 -0.70
C LEU A 566 0.32 -1.46 -1.96
N CYS A 567 0.74 -0.95 -3.12
CA CYS A 567 0.63 -1.66 -4.38
C CYS A 567 1.50 -2.91 -4.39
N ALA A 568 2.69 -2.85 -3.80
CA ALA A 568 3.57 -4.01 -3.66
C ALA A 568 2.95 -5.08 -2.75
N GLU A 569 2.44 -4.70 -1.58
CA GLU A 569 1.76 -5.63 -0.67
C GLU A 569 0.48 -6.21 -1.28
N LEU A 570 -0.28 -5.41 -2.03
CA LEU A 570 -1.48 -5.88 -2.75
C LEU A 570 -1.12 -6.88 -3.85
N LEU A 571 -0.10 -6.59 -4.65
CA LEU A 571 0.37 -7.47 -5.73
C LEU A 571 0.89 -8.79 -5.15
N ALA A 572 1.69 -8.72 -4.09
CA ALA A 572 2.22 -9.89 -3.42
C ALA A 572 1.09 -10.74 -2.80
N ALA A 573 0.08 -10.09 -2.19
CA ALA A 573 -1.09 -10.79 -1.67
C ALA A 573 -1.90 -11.49 -2.78
N TRP A 574 -2.06 -10.89 -3.95
CA TRP A 574 -2.74 -11.54 -5.08
C TRP A 574 -1.95 -12.71 -5.67
N LEU A 575 -0.62 -12.61 -5.75
CA LEU A 575 0.24 -13.71 -6.18
C LEU A 575 0.27 -14.85 -5.16
N GLY A 576 0.26 -14.51 -3.87
CA GLY A 576 0.28 -15.43 -2.74
C GLY A 576 -1.10 -15.93 -2.28
N GLY A 577 -2.20 -15.51 -2.92
CA GLY A 577 -3.56 -15.89 -2.48
C GLY A 577 -3.86 -15.49 -1.03
N GLU A 578 -3.20 -14.45 -0.53
CA GLU A 578 -3.19 -14.01 0.86
C GLU A 578 -4.36 -13.06 1.14
N PRO A 579 -4.67 -12.79 2.43
CA PRO A 579 -5.54 -11.67 2.77
C PRO A 579 -5.05 -10.37 2.12
N LEU A 580 -5.98 -9.57 1.59
CA LEU A 580 -5.66 -8.29 0.96
C LEU A 580 -5.41 -7.20 2.02
N PRO A 581 -4.55 -6.21 1.75
CA PRO A 581 -4.37 -5.05 2.63
C PRO A 581 -5.52 -4.03 2.53
N LEU A 582 -6.50 -4.29 1.65
CA LEU A 582 -7.66 -3.44 1.36
C LEU A 582 -8.91 -4.30 1.23
N GLU A 583 -10.08 -3.67 1.40
CA GLU A 583 -11.35 -4.25 0.98
C GLU A 583 -11.31 -4.68 -0.50
N SER A 584 -11.91 -5.83 -0.81
CA SER A 584 -11.89 -6.38 -2.17
C SER A 584 -12.37 -5.39 -3.25
N SER A 585 -13.39 -4.56 -2.95
CA SER A 585 -13.89 -3.55 -3.87
C SER A 585 -12.87 -2.44 -4.16
N MET A 586 -12.13 -1.97 -3.14
CA MET A 586 -11.06 -0.98 -3.32
C MET A 586 -9.85 -1.59 -4.01
N ALA A 587 -9.45 -2.81 -3.65
CA ALA A 587 -8.40 -3.54 -4.34
C ALA A 587 -8.68 -3.67 -5.84
N GLN A 588 -9.93 -3.96 -6.22
CA GLN A 588 -10.33 -4.00 -7.64
C GLN A 588 -10.23 -2.66 -8.36
N SER A 589 -10.36 -1.53 -7.65
CA SER A 589 -10.15 -0.20 -8.24
C SER A 589 -8.67 0.08 -8.59
N LEU A 590 -7.72 -0.67 -8.01
CA LEU A 590 -6.31 -0.64 -8.39
C LEU A 590 -5.96 -1.70 -9.44
N SER A 591 -6.84 -2.67 -9.67
CA SER A 591 -6.61 -3.79 -10.58
C SER A 591 -6.40 -3.33 -12.03
N THR A 592 -5.47 -3.96 -12.74
CA THR A 592 -5.35 -3.88 -14.20
C THR A 592 -6.62 -4.34 -14.92
N GLN A 593 -7.42 -5.19 -14.26
CA GLN A 593 -8.68 -5.73 -14.78
C GLN A 593 -9.86 -4.75 -14.65
N ARG A 594 -9.69 -3.60 -13.98
CA ARG A 594 -10.76 -2.59 -13.90
C ARG A 594 -11.11 -2.07 -15.30
N SER A 595 -12.39 -1.82 -15.57
CA SER A 595 -12.81 -1.25 -16.85
C SER A 595 -12.25 0.15 -17.05
N LEU A 596 -11.90 0.49 -18.29
CA LEU A 596 -11.65 1.88 -18.65
C LEU A 596 -12.93 2.70 -18.46
N ARG A 597 -12.85 3.78 -17.67
CA ARG A 597 -13.97 4.72 -17.55
C ARG A 597 -14.08 5.51 -18.86
N ARG A 598 -14.94 5.07 -19.76
CA ARG A 598 -15.32 5.84 -20.95
C ARG A 598 -16.17 7.03 -20.48
N LYS A 599 -15.79 8.26 -20.85
CA LYS A 599 -16.68 9.43 -20.63
C LYS A 599 -18.03 9.08 -21.26
N ARG A 600 -19.10 9.09 -20.47
CA ARG A 600 -20.47 9.03 -21.02
C ARG A 600 -20.58 10.18 -22.03
N GLN A 601 -20.84 9.87 -23.29
CA GLN A 601 -21.28 10.91 -24.21
C GLN A 601 -22.50 11.57 -23.58
N PRO A 602 -22.56 12.92 -23.49
CA PRO A 602 -23.80 13.58 -23.11
C PRO A 602 -24.88 13.09 -24.07
N ALA A 603 -26.02 12.64 -23.53
CA ALA A 603 -27.16 12.20 -24.33
C ALA A 603 -27.43 13.27 -25.38
N GLY A 604 -27.40 12.88 -26.66
CA GLY A 604 -27.50 13.79 -27.78
C GLY A 604 -28.67 14.75 -27.61
N ALA A 605 -28.39 16.04 -27.82
CA ALA A 605 -29.44 17.03 -28.00
C ALA A 605 -30.45 16.52 -29.06
N PRO A 606 -31.76 16.68 -28.83
CA PRO A 606 -32.75 16.25 -29.81
C PRO A 606 -32.47 16.94 -31.14
N GLY A 607 -32.29 16.12 -32.18
CA GLY A 607 -32.00 16.59 -33.53
C GLY A 607 -33.02 17.63 -33.95
N ALA A 608 -32.52 18.76 -34.43
CA ALA A 608 -33.33 19.75 -35.14
C ALA A 608 -34.04 19.02 -36.29
N SER A 609 -35.37 19.00 -36.21
CA SER A 609 -36.25 18.66 -37.32
C SER A 609 -35.86 19.52 -38.53
N SER A 610 -35.33 18.88 -39.57
CA SER A 610 -35.16 19.50 -40.88
C SER A 610 -36.53 19.63 -41.52
N ALA A 611 -37.13 20.82 -41.39
CA ALA A 611 -38.12 21.27 -42.34
C ALA A 611 -37.40 21.68 -43.64
N ALA A 612 -37.56 20.89 -44.70
CA ALA A 612 -37.53 21.32 -46.11
C ALA A 612 -37.71 20.11 -47.04
N GLY A 613 -38.74 20.17 -47.90
CA GLY A 613 -38.90 19.31 -49.08
C GLY A 613 -40.04 18.34 -48.99
#